data_AF-A0A1C5Q790-F1
#
_entry.id   AF-A0A1C5Q790-F1
#
_cell.length_a   1.000
_cell.length_b   1.000
_cell.length_c   1.000
_cell.angle_alpha   90.00
_cell.angle_beta   90.00
_cell.angle_gamma   90.00
#
_symmetry.space_group_name_H-M   'P 1'
#
loop_
_entity.id
_entity.type
_entity.pdbx_description
1 polymer ?
#
loop_
_entity_poly.entity_id
_entity_poly.type
_entity_poly.pdbx_seq_one_letter_code
_entity_poly.pdbx_strand_id
1 'polypeptide(L)'
;MAKQKTYIAIDLKSFYASVECKERNRDPLTTNLVVADKSRTEKTICLAVSPSLKSYGIPGRPRLFEVVQKVKEANNTRRWKALNRTFTGSSDDSTELNANPALEIDYIVAPPRMAYYLEYRYFTARMITKRQS
;
A
#
# COMPACT_ATOMS: atom_id res chain seq x y z
N MET A 1 22.59 11.62 -41.16
CA MET A 1 21.97 12.23 -39.96
C MET A 1 22.11 11.25 -38.80
N ALA A 2 22.59 11.68 -37.64
CA ALA A 2 22.73 10.79 -36.48
C ALA A 2 21.35 10.37 -35.95
N LYS A 3 21.15 9.08 -35.72
CA LYS A 3 19.89 8.54 -35.19
C LYS A 3 19.68 9.06 -33.76
N GLN A 4 18.62 9.84 -33.54
CA GLN A 4 18.29 10.41 -32.24
C GLN A 4 17.89 9.27 -31.28
N LYS A 5 18.60 9.13 -30.16
CA LYS A 5 18.33 8.08 -29.17
C LYS A 5 17.29 8.60 -28.17
N THR A 6 16.20 7.86 -27.99
CA THR A 6 15.18 8.12 -26.96
C THR A 6 15.32 7.06 -25.87
N TYR A 7 15.35 7.50 -24.62
CA TYR A 7 15.45 6.63 -23.45
C TYR A 7 14.19 6.76 -22.59
N ILE A 8 13.72 5.65 -22.02
CA ILE A 8 12.56 5.59 -21.13
C ILE A 8 13.01 4.92 -19.83
N ALA A 9 12.68 5.53 -18.68
CA ALA A 9 12.84 4.94 -17.36
C ALA A 9 11.46 4.60 -16.77
N ILE A 10 11.30 3.39 -16.23
CA ILE A 10 10.03 2.92 -15.68
C ILE A 10 10.25 2.54 -14.22
N ASP A 11 9.51 3.16 -13.32
CA ASP A 11 9.47 2.82 -11.89
C ASP A 11 8.05 2.36 -11.51
N LEU A 12 7.97 1.27 -10.74
CA LEU A 12 6.70 0.72 -10.27
C LEU A 12 6.40 1.24 -8.87
N LYS A 13 5.50 2.23 -8.79
CA LYS A 13 5.12 2.87 -7.54
C LYS A 13 4.54 1.85 -6.55
N SER A 14 5.08 1.82 -5.33
CA SER A 14 4.64 0.91 -4.26
C SER A 14 4.65 -0.59 -4.64
N PHE A 15 5.59 -1.00 -5.51
CA PHE A 15 5.66 -2.35 -6.08
C PHE A 15 5.32 -3.50 -5.12
N TYR A 16 6.01 -3.61 -3.96
CA TYR A 16 5.78 -4.72 -3.04
C TYR A 16 4.36 -4.73 -2.47
N ALA A 17 3.81 -3.56 -2.13
CA ALA A 17 2.44 -3.47 -1.66
C ALA A 17 1.45 -3.87 -2.76
N SER A 18 1.71 -3.47 -4.01
CA SER A 18 0.86 -3.83 -5.15
C SER A 18 0.85 -5.33 -5.42
N VAL A 19 2.00 -6.01 -5.31
CA VAL A 19 2.08 -7.48 -5.40
C VAL A 19 1.29 -8.11 -4.25
N GLU A 20 1.48 -7.67 -3.01
CA GLU A 20 0.75 -8.22 -1.87
C GLU A 20 -0.77 -8.01 -1.95
N CYS A 21 -1.25 -6.89 -2.50
CA CYS A 21 -2.68 -6.67 -2.77
C CYS A 21 -3.19 -7.66 -3.83
N LYS A 22 -2.49 -7.79 -4.96
CA LYS A 22 -2.92 -8.68 -6.05
C LYS A 22 -3.04 -10.13 -5.57
N GLU A 23 -2.07 -10.59 -4.79
CA GLU A 23 -2.05 -11.92 -4.19
C GLU A 23 -3.20 -12.19 -3.20
N ARG A 24 -3.75 -11.14 -2.62
CA ARG A 24 -4.90 -11.21 -1.70
C ARG A 24 -6.23 -10.96 -2.39
N ASN A 25 -6.26 -10.88 -3.73
CA ASN A 25 -7.44 -10.48 -4.49
C ASN A 25 -7.99 -9.10 -4.04
N ARG A 26 -7.08 -8.18 -3.71
CA ARG A 26 -7.34 -6.80 -3.31
C ARG A 26 -6.90 -5.82 -4.39
N ASP A 27 -7.54 -4.65 -4.44
CA ASP A 27 -7.15 -3.59 -5.38
C ASP A 27 -5.97 -2.80 -4.81
N PRO A 28 -4.81 -2.74 -5.50
CA PRO A 28 -3.63 -2.05 -5.01
C PRO A 28 -3.79 -0.53 -4.88
N LEU A 29 -4.81 0.08 -5.49
CA LEU A 29 -5.06 1.52 -5.45
C LEU A 29 -5.95 1.93 -4.28
N THR A 30 -6.84 1.04 -3.81
CA THR A 30 -7.83 1.35 -2.78
C THR A 30 -7.49 0.70 -1.44
N THR A 31 -6.91 -0.49 -1.44
CA THR A 31 -6.66 -1.27 -0.22
C THR A 31 -5.49 -0.71 0.60
N ASN A 32 -5.77 -0.38 1.85
CA ASN A 32 -4.82 0.00 2.88
C ASN A 32 -3.96 -1.21 3.27
N LEU A 33 -2.78 -1.30 2.68
CA LEU A 33 -1.81 -2.35 2.95
C LEU A 33 -0.40 -1.78 3.22
N VAL A 34 0.31 -2.40 4.16
CA VAL A 34 1.74 -2.17 4.44
C VAL A 34 2.50 -3.49 4.41
N VAL A 35 3.71 -3.47 3.86
CA VAL A 35 4.62 -4.63 3.84
C VAL A 35 5.63 -4.46 4.96
N ALA A 36 5.52 -5.27 6.00
CA ALA A 36 6.38 -5.22 7.18
C ALA A 36 6.41 -6.58 7.91
N ASP A 37 7.52 -6.87 8.57
CA ASP A 37 7.64 -8.05 9.43
C ASP A 37 7.18 -7.75 10.86
N LYS A 38 5.89 -7.99 11.14
CA LYS A 38 5.29 -7.77 12.46
C LYS A 38 5.75 -8.77 13.53
N SER A 39 6.42 -9.87 13.16
CA SER A 39 6.86 -10.89 14.13
C SER A 39 8.03 -10.42 14.98
N ARG A 40 8.77 -9.41 14.53
CA ARG A 40 9.93 -8.85 15.25
C ARG A 40 9.51 -7.82 16.28
N THR A 41 9.13 -6.62 15.84
CA THR A 41 8.64 -5.51 16.67
C THR A 41 7.93 -4.47 15.80
N GLU A 42 7.13 -3.58 16.38
CA GLU A 42 6.61 -2.40 15.67
C GLU A 42 7.68 -1.37 15.27
N LYS A 43 8.92 -1.50 15.78
CA LYS A 43 10.06 -0.69 15.33
C LYS A 43 10.62 -1.13 13.98
N THR A 44 10.11 -2.23 13.42
CA THR A 44 10.51 -2.74 12.11
C THR A 44 10.29 -1.71 11.00
N ILE A 45 11.17 -1.73 10.00
CA ILE A 45 11.05 -0.87 8.83
C ILE A 45 9.99 -1.46 7.90
N CYS A 46 9.07 -0.63 7.43
CA CYS A 46 8.14 -1.02 6.39
C CYS A 46 8.85 -0.97 5.04
N LEU A 47 8.75 -2.06 4.29
CA LEU A 47 9.34 -2.20 2.97
C LEU A 47 8.57 -1.41 1.90
N ALA A 48 7.23 -1.39 2.02
CA ALA A 48 6.35 -0.62 1.16
C ALA A 48 5.04 -0.29 1.87
N VAL A 49 4.39 0.77 1.39
CA VAL A 49 3.07 1.22 1.82
C VAL A 49 2.22 1.44 0.57
N SER A 50 0.99 0.95 0.57
CA SER A 50 0.00 1.17 -0.50
C SER A 50 -0.28 2.66 -0.71
N PRO A 51 -0.67 3.08 -1.92
CA PRO A 51 -1.04 4.46 -2.21
C PRO A 51 -2.17 5.01 -1.32
N SER A 52 -3.21 4.21 -1.07
CA SER A 52 -4.33 4.59 -0.20
C SER A 52 -3.88 4.84 1.24
N LEU A 53 -3.06 3.95 1.80
CA LEU A 53 -2.53 4.12 3.16
C LEU A 53 -1.58 5.32 3.26
N LYS A 54 -0.80 5.61 2.21
CA LYS A 54 0.02 6.83 2.13
C LYS A 54 -0.80 8.13 2.18
N SER A 55 -2.06 8.10 1.76
CA SER A 55 -2.92 9.29 1.75
C SER A 55 -3.16 9.87 3.15
N TYR A 56 -2.99 9.07 4.21
CA TYR A 56 -3.07 9.52 5.60
C TYR A 56 -1.79 10.23 6.10
N GLY A 57 -0.87 10.63 5.20
CA GLY A 57 0.37 11.32 5.53
C GLY A 57 1.49 10.41 6.01
N ILE A 58 1.40 9.10 5.72
CA ILE A 58 2.44 8.13 6.04
C ILE A 58 3.58 8.26 5.02
N PRO A 59 4.86 8.38 5.45
CA PRO A 59 5.98 8.51 4.54
C PRO A 59 6.21 7.22 3.72
N GLY A 60 7.09 7.29 2.72
CA GLY A 60 7.36 6.14 1.85
C GLY A 60 8.07 4.96 2.52
N ARG A 61 8.86 5.23 3.59
CA ARG A 61 9.62 4.24 4.36
C ARG A 61 9.42 4.44 5.86
N PRO A 62 8.19 4.28 6.37
CA PRO A 62 7.91 4.44 7.79
C PRO A 62 8.41 3.23 8.58
N ARG A 63 8.48 3.37 9.90
CA ARG A 63 8.43 2.24 10.82
C ARG A 63 6.98 1.86 11.09
N LEU A 64 6.73 0.60 11.45
CA LEU A 64 5.37 0.11 11.61
C LEU A 64 4.58 0.90 12.68
N PHE A 65 5.24 1.33 13.77
CA PHE A 65 4.58 2.18 14.77
C PHE A 65 4.11 3.53 14.21
N GLU A 66 4.79 4.11 13.22
CA GLU A 66 4.39 5.39 12.62
C GLU A 66 3.11 5.21 11.79
N VAL A 67 2.96 4.04 11.14
CA VAL A 67 1.72 3.64 10.46
C VAL A 67 0.58 3.51 11.47
N VAL A 68 0.81 2.79 12.57
CA VAL A 68 -0.18 2.63 13.66
C VAL A 68 -0.62 3.99 14.20
N GLN A 69 0.33 4.89 14.46
CA GLN A 69 0.05 6.23 14.97
C GLN A 69 -0.78 7.06 13.97
N LYS A 70 -0.39 7.08 12.69
CA LYS A 70 -1.11 7.86 11.65
C LYS A 70 -2.52 7.34 11.40
N VAL A 71 -2.72 6.02 11.40
CA VAL A 71 -4.06 5.43 11.29
C VAL A 71 -4.91 5.78 12.52
N LYS A 72 -4.33 5.73 13.72
CA LYS A 72 -5.03 6.14 14.95
C LYS A 72 -5.44 7.62 14.93
N GLU A 73 -4.57 8.51 14.47
CA GLU A 73 -4.88 9.94 14.27
C GLU A 73 -6.02 10.15 13.27
N ALA A 74 -6.00 9.42 12.16
CA ALA A 74 -7.05 9.46 11.15
C ALA A 74 -8.39 8.92 11.71
N ASN A 75 -8.37 7.83 12.45
CA ASN A 75 -9.56 7.27 13.10
C ASN A 75 -10.12 8.19 14.18
N ASN A 76 -9.28 8.86 14.97
CA ASN A 76 -9.77 9.86 15.92
C ASN A 76 -10.55 10.98 15.21
N THR A 77 -10.03 11.47 14.09
CA THR A 77 -10.71 12.48 13.26
C THR A 77 -12.04 11.97 12.70
N ARG A 78 -12.08 10.73 12.21
CA ARG A 78 -13.31 10.09 11.70
C ARG A 78 -14.34 9.86 12.80
N ARG A 79 -13.91 9.47 13.99
CA ARG A 79 -14.77 9.21 15.14
C ARG A 79 -15.61 10.41 15.53
N TRP A 80 -15.07 11.62 15.41
CA TRP A 80 -15.83 12.86 15.66
C TRP A 80 -16.98 13.08 14.67
N LYS A 81 -16.90 12.49 13.47
CA LYS A 81 -17.92 12.58 12.42
C LYS A 81 -18.93 11.43 12.46
N ALA A 82 -18.63 10.36 13.18
CA ALA A 82 -19.50 9.19 13.30
C ALA A 82 -20.66 9.44 14.28
N LEU A 83 -21.82 8.85 13.98
CA LEU A 83 -22.98 8.89 14.88
C LEU A 83 -22.60 8.29 16.25
N ASN A 84 -22.97 8.98 17.32
CA ASN A 84 -22.62 8.62 18.71
C ASN A 84 -21.12 8.44 18.98
N ARG A 85 -20.23 8.93 18.10
CA ARG A 85 -18.77 8.77 18.18
C ARG A 85 -18.33 7.30 18.25
N THR A 86 -19.09 6.41 17.62
CA THR A 86 -18.85 4.97 17.58
C THR A 86 -18.73 4.49 16.14
N PHE A 87 -17.77 3.60 15.88
CA PHE A 87 -17.68 2.92 14.60
C PHE A 87 -18.63 1.71 14.56
N THR A 88 -19.18 1.44 13.39
CA THR A 88 -20.11 0.32 13.12
C THR A 88 -19.41 -0.91 12.57
N GLY A 89 -18.15 -0.77 12.19
CA GLY A 89 -17.28 -1.79 11.63
C GLY A 89 -15.94 -1.19 11.23
N SER A 90 -15.13 -1.97 10.51
CA SER A 90 -13.86 -1.53 9.95
C SER A 90 -13.76 -1.93 8.48
N SER A 91 -12.91 -1.23 7.72
CA SER A 91 -12.59 -1.62 6.35
C SER A 91 -11.14 -1.27 6.00
N ASP A 92 -10.53 -2.12 5.18
CA ASP A 92 -9.23 -1.88 4.57
C ASP A 92 -9.35 -1.14 3.22
N ASP A 93 -10.55 -0.95 2.67
CA ASP A 93 -10.74 -0.33 1.35
C ASP A 93 -11.10 1.15 1.46
N SER A 94 -10.30 2.02 0.84
CA SER A 94 -10.52 3.46 0.89
C SER A 94 -11.84 3.91 0.25
N THR A 95 -12.37 3.17 -0.72
CA THR A 95 -13.66 3.45 -1.37
C THR A 95 -14.81 3.22 -0.40
N GLU A 96 -14.80 2.09 0.32
CA GLU A 96 -15.78 1.79 1.36
C GLU A 96 -15.70 2.79 2.51
N LEU A 97 -14.47 3.13 2.94
CA LEU A 97 -14.22 4.12 3.99
C LEU A 97 -14.70 5.53 3.60
N ASN A 98 -14.63 5.89 2.32
CA ASN A 98 -15.12 7.17 1.83
C ASN A 98 -16.65 7.19 1.72
N ALA A 99 -17.27 6.06 1.33
CA ALA A 99 -18.71 5.92 1.25
C ALA A 99 -19.38 5.87 2.63
N ASN A 100 -18.72 5.29 3.64
CA ASN A 100 -19.26 5.15 4.99
C ASN A 100 -18.33 5.75 6.06
N PRO A 101 -18.63 6.98 6.54
CA PRO A 101 -17.87 7.64 7.61
C PRO A 101 -17.90 6.91 8.95
N ALA A 102 -18.86 6.01 9.18
CA ALA A 102 -18.99 5.23 10.40
C ALA A 102 -18.10 3.98 10.43
N LEU A 103 -17.30 3.74 9.39
CA LEU A 103 -16.28 2.68 9.38
C LEU A 103 -14.94 3.19 9.90
N GLU A 104 -14.32 2.38 10.76
CA GLU A 104 -12.94 2.53 11.20
C GLU A 104 -11.96 2.18 10.06
N ILE A 105 -10.91 2.96 9.91
CA ILE A 105 -9.80 2.64 9.01
C ILE A 105 -9.05 1.44 9.59
N ASP A 106 -9.05 0.34 8.85
CA ASP A 106 -8.19 -0.81 9.07
C ASP A 106 -7.12 -0.89 7.98
N TYR A 107 -6.13 -1.75 8.18
CA TYR A 107 -5.08 -2.01 7.21
C TYR A 107 -4.47 -3.41 7.34
N ILE A 108 -4.00 -3.94 6.21
CA ILE A 108 -3.34 -5.24 6.15
C ILE A 108 -1.84 -5.06 6.37
N VAL A 109 -1.26 -5.84 7.30
CA VAL A 109 0.19 -6.01 7.41
C VAL A 109 0.62 -7.31 6.72
N ALA A 110 1.28 -7.19 5.58
CA ALA A 110 1.78 -8.32 4.81
C ALA A 110 3.27 -8.57 5.10
N PRO A 111 3.69 -9.83 5.38
CA PRO A 111 5.10 -10.14 5.54
C PRO A 111 5.84 -10.04 4.19
N PRO A 112 7.10 -9.59 4.20
CA PRO A 112 7.89 -9.49 2.98
C PRO A 112 8.20 -10.88 2.37
N ARG A 113 7.91 -11.05 1.07
CA ARG A 113 8.18 -12.29 0.30
C ARG A 113 9.18 -12.04 -0.84
N MET A 114 10.47 -11.92 -0.51
CA MET A 114 11.50 -11.50 -1.48
C MET A 114 11.58 -12.39 -2.72
N ALA A 115 11.56 -13.72 -2.56
CA ALA A 115 11.60 -14.66 -3.67
C ALA A 115 10.43 -14.45 -4.64
N TYR A 116 9.23 -14.20 -4.09
CA TYR A 116 8.02 -13.96 -4.86
C TYR A 116 8.08 -12.64 -5.65
N TYR A 117 8.62 -11.59 -5.02
CA TYR A 117 8.77 -10.29 -5.67
C TYR A 117 9.76 -10.31 -6.83
N LEU A 118 10.82 -11.12 -6.73
CA LEU A 118 11.76 -11.31 -7.83
C LEU A 118 11.08 -11.96 -9.04
N GLU A 119 10.25 -12.98 -8.82
CA GLU A 119 9.49 -13.64 -9.90
C GLU A 119 8.58 -12.66 -10.65
N TYR A 120 7.79 -11.87 -9.91
CA TYR A 120 6.94 -10.82 -10.50
C TYR A 120 7.74 -9.78 -11.29
N ARG A 121 8.93 -9.41 -10.79
CA ARG A 121 9.82 -8.46 -11.46
C ARG A 121 10.34 -9.03 -12.77
N TYR A 122 10.74 -10.31 -12.81
CA TYR A 122 11.19 -10.96 -14.05
C TYR A 122 10.08 -11.06 -15.08
N PHE A 123 8.85 -11.38 -14.65
CA PHE A 123 7.69 -11.39 -15.54
C PHE A 123 7.44 -10.00 -16.15
N THR A 124 7.44 -8.96 -15.31
CA THR A 124 7.23 -7.58 -15.76
C THR A 124 8.33 -7.12 -16.72
N ALA A 125 9.59 -7.40 -16.40
CA ALA A 125 10.72 -7.06 -17.28
C ALA A 125 10.60 -7.75 -18.64
N ARG A 126 10.20 -9.03 -18.67
CA ARG A 126 9.95 -9.77 -19.92
C ARG A 126 8.82 -9.17 -20.75
N MET A 127 7.76 -8.66 -20.13
CA MET A 127 6.68 -7.99 -20.86
C MET A 127 7.14 -6.68 -21.52
N ILE A 128 7.98 -5.91 -20.82
CA ILE A 128 8.51 -4.64 -21.34
C ILE A 128 9.45 -4.89 -22.52
N THR A 129 10.34 -5.89 -22.43
CA THR A 129 11.30 -6.18 -23.50
C THR A 129 10.67 -6.82 -24.73
N LYS A 130 9.67 -7.70 -24.57
CA LYS A 130 8.95 -8.33 -25.70
C LYS A 130 8.07 -7.37 -26.50
N ARG A 131 7.70 -6.21 -25.96
CA ARG A 131 6.96 -5.17 -26.71
C ARG A 131 7.86 -4.24 -27.52
N GLN A 132 9.18 -4.32 -27.36
CA GLN A 132 10.14 -3.48 -28.08
C GLN A 132 10.84 -4.17 -29.25
N SER A 133 10.39 -5.37 -29.63
CA SER A 133 10.79 -6.10 -30.85
C SER A 133 9.67 -6.06 -31.88
#